data_AF-S5YXS3-F1
#
_entry.id   AF-S5YXS3-F1
#
_cell.length_a   1.000
_cell.length_b   1.000
_cell.length_c   1.000
_cell.angle_alpha   90.00
_cell.angle_beta   90.00
_cell.angle_gamma   90.00
#
_symmetry.space_group_name_H-M   'P 1'
#
loop_
_entity.id
_entity.type
_entity.pdbx_description
1 polymer ?
#
loop_
_entity_poly.entity_id
_entity_poly.type
_entity_poly.pdbx_seq_one_letter_code
_entity_poly.pdbx_strand_id
1 'polypeptide(L)'
;MISEKLLEQMRALGFATTRHAPEKLSLKDLENDRLKFLADDPLTKFHFVRFPDEKVAITSETLSGEIFGTCDYGPLVEAKDGSIRVIAAEDEEVFGALTAFVNSDLDNFLRCYSWFIASLFELRAQFDDLGPAAIRISGAFLDRVQGQDPEAAADGAFWPQMAFLIEELQVQIVTPSVEYARAGRLWKD
;
A
#
# COMPACT_ATOMS: atom_id res chain seq x y z
N MET A 1 -3.05 -10.21 7.46
CA MET A 1 -2.89 -10.33 8.93
C MET A 1 -1.49 -9.86 9.30
N ILE A 2 -1.39 -8.90 10.22
CA ILE A 2 -0.10 -8.36 10.70
C ILE A 2 0.67 -9.47 11.43
N SER A 3 1.77 -9.90 10.85
CA SER A 3 2.55 -11.07 11.30
C SER A 3 3.43 -10.75 12.51
N GLU A 4 3.77 -11.75 13.31
CA GLU A 4 4.68 -11.56 14.45
C GLU A 4 6.09 -11.15 13.99
N LYS A 5 6.56 -11.69 12.86
CA LYS A 5 7.83 -11.29 12.25
C LYS A 5 7.88 -9.79 11.96
N LEU A 6 6.79 -9.23 11.43
CA LEU A 6 6.69 -7.79 11.19
C LEU A 6 6.78 -7.00 12.51
N LEU A 7 6.12 -7.48 13.58
CA LEU A 7 6.20 -6.81 14.88
C LEU A 7 7.59 -6.90 15.51
N GLU A 8 8.32 -8.00 15.31
CA GLU A 8 9.72 -8.11 15.69
C GLU A 8 10.60 -7.10 14.96
N GLN A 9 10.38 -6.92 13.65
CA GLN A 9 11.06 -5.88 12.87
C GLN A 9 10.73 -4.47 13.41
N MET A 10 9.46 -4.18 13.70
CA MET A 10 9.06 -2.89 14.28
C MET A 10 9.74 -2.63 15.63
N ARG A 11 9.82 -3.64 16.50
CA ARG A 11 10.54 -3.54 17.78
C ARG A 11 12.04 -3.32 17.59
N ALA A 12 12.67 -3.97 16.61
CA ALA A 12 14.07 -3.75 16.27
C ALA A 12 14.34 -2.32 15.76
N LEU A 13 13.36 -1.70 15.10
CA LEU A 13 13.39 -0.29 14.67
C LEU A 13 13.03 0.70 15.80
N GLY A 14 12.85 0.23 17.04
CA GLY A 14 12.56 1.09 18.19
C GLY A 14 11.08 1.41 18.42
N PHE A 15 10.15 0.73 17.74
CA PHE A 15 8.72 0.89 18.00
C PHE A 15 8.23 -0.06 19.11
N ALA A 16 7.54 0.48 20.10
CA ALA A 16 6.68 -0.32 20.96
C ALA A 16 5.43 -0.77 20.17
N THR A 17 5.03 -2.03 20.30
CA THR A 17 3.90 -2.62 19.56
C THR A 17 2.87 -3.19 20.54
N THR A 18 1.58 -2.88 20.37
CA THR A 18 0.49 -3.40 21.22
C THR A 18 -0.67 -3.91 20.36
N ARG A 19 -1.11 -5.15 20.58
CA ARG A 19 -2.31 -5.72 19.94
C ARG A 19 -3.55 -5.39 20.76
N HIS A 20 -4.67 -5.19 20.09
CA HIS A 20 -5.97 -5.01 20.74
C HIS A 20 -6.58 -6.37 21.12
N ALA A 21 -7.44 -6.36 22.13
CA ALA A 21 -8.25 -7.51 22.45
C ALA A 21 -9.38 -7.66 21.41
N PRO A 22 -9.81 -8.89 21.08
CA PRO A 22 -10.88 -9.07 20.11
C PRO A 22 -12.17 -8.37 20.52
N GLU A 23 -12.82 -7.70 19.55
CA GLU A 23 -14.04 -6.94 19.76
C GLU A 23 -15.17 -7.41 18.82
N LYS A 24 -16.42 -7.31 19.29
CA LYS A 24 -17.60 -7.53 18.45
C LYS A 24 -18.12 -6.19 17.96
N LEU A 25 -18.23 -6.05 16.64
CA LEU A 25 -18.81 -4.86 16.02
C LEU A 25 -20.34 -4.97 15.94
N SER A 26 -21.02 -3.85 16.19
CA SER A 26 -22.43 -3.71 15.81
C SER A 26 -22.58 -3.39 14.32
N LEU A 27 -23.79 -3.51 13.79
CA LEU A 27 -24.07 -3.09 12.40
C LEU A 27 -23.77 -1.61 12.18
N LYS A 28 -24.03 -0.76 13.17
CA LYS A 28 -23.73 0.68 13.11
C LYS A 28 -22.22 0.93 13.04
N ASP A 29 -21.42 0.14 13.74
CA ASP A 29 -19.96 0.26 13.69
C ASP A 29 -19.46 -0.13 12.29
N LEU A 30 -19.99 -1.23 11.74
CA LEU A 30 -19.67 -1.67 10.38
C LEU A 30 -20.10 -0.66 9.29
N GLU A 31 -21.23 0.03 9.46
CA GLU A 31 -21.66 1.08 8.54
C GLU A 31 -20.63 2.23 8.46
N ASN A 32 -20.01 2.57 9.59
CA ASN A 32 -19.02 3.64 9.69
C ASN A 32 -17.59 3.18 9.40
N ASP A 33 -17.31 1.88 9.47
CA ASP A 33 -15.99 1.32 9.19
C ASP A 33 -15.57 1.57 7.74
N ARG A 34 -14.45 2.28 7.57
CA ARG A 34 -13.84 2.60 6.28
C ARG A 34 -12.94 1.46 5.78
N LEU A 35 -12.41 0.63 6.66
CA LEU A 35 -11.52 -0.48 6.30
C LEU A 35 -12.21 -1.51 5.41
N LYS A 36 -13.54 -1.64 5.51
CA LYS A 36 -14.34 -2.55 4.66
C LYS A 36 -14.23 -2.28 3.15
N PHE A 37 -13.78 -1.09 2.76
CA PHE A 37 -13.58 -0.73 1.35
C PHE A 37 -12.19 -1.11 0.83
N LEU A 38 -11.28 -1.51 1.72
CA LEU A 38 -9.96 -2.00 1.35
C LEU A 38 -10.06 -3.46 0.92
N ALA A 39 -9.53 -3.73 -0.28
CA ALA A 39 -9.37 -5.08 -0.79
C ALA A 39 -7.88 -5.38 -0.92
N ASP A 40 -7.45 -6.54 -0.42
CA ASP A 40 -6.10 -7.04 -0.65
C ASP A 40 -5.82 -7.15 -2.16
N ASP A 41 -4.61 -6.79 -2.57
CA ASP A 41 -4.08 -7.08 -3.90
C ASP A 41 -2.77 -7.85 -3.77
N PRO A 42 -2.79 -9.19 -3.95
CA PRO A 42 -1.60 -10.03 -3.78
C PRO A 42 -0.44 -9.69 -4.73
N LEU A 43 -0.73 -9.06 -5.87
CA LEU A 43 0.28 -8.76 -6.90
C LEU A 43 1.10 -7.52 -6.55
N THR A 44 0.51 -6.58 -5.83
CA THR A 44 1.20 -5.40 -5.26
C THR A 44 1.45 -5.54 -3.76
N LYS A 45 1.21 -6.75 -3.23
CA LYS A 45 1.38 -7.17 -1.83
C LYS A 45 0.69 -6.25 -0.81
N PHE A 46 -0.35 -5.53 -1.26
CA PHE A 46 -1.22 -4.82 -0.34
C PHE A 46 -2.09 -5.82 0.41
N HIS A 47 -1.98 -5.76 1.73
CA HIS A 47 -2.77 -6.55 2.66
C HIS A 47 -3.29 -5.66 3.76
N PHE A 48 -4.58 -5.75 4.05
CA PHE A 48 -5.23 -4.92 5.06
C PHE A 48 -5.81 -5.77 6.18
N VAL A 49 -5.95 -5.15 7.35
CA VAL A 49 -6.75 -5.72 8.43
C VAL A 49 -8.23 -5.70 8.03
N ARG A 50 -8.98 -6.70 8.45
CA ARG A 50 -10.43 -6.81 8.16
C ARG A 50 -11.27 -6.24 9.27
N PHE A 51 -10.74 -6.21 10.47
CA PHE A 51 -11.44 -5.74 11.65
C PHE A 51 -10.60 -4.66 12.38
N PRO A 52 -11.23 -3.68 13.04
CA PRO A 52 -10.50 -2.63 13.76
C PRO A 52 -9.57 -3.18 14.87
N ASP A 53 -9.97 -4.25 15.55
CA ASP A 53 -9.20 -4.92 16.60
C ASP A 53 -7.99 -5.73 16.06
N GLU A 54 -7.92 -5.96 14.74
CA GLU A 54 -6.76 -6.55 14.08
C GLU A 54 -5.65 -5.54 13.79
N LYS A 55 -5.92 -4.22 13.93
CA LYS A 55 -4.88 -3.20 13.89
C LYS A 55 -3.83 -3.46 14.98
N VAL A 56 -2.65 -2.86 14.82
CA VAL A 56 -1.62 -2.92 15.86
C VAL A 56 -1.15 -1.51 16.18
N ALA A 57 -1.38 -1.08 17.42
CA ALA A 57 -0.85 0.18 17.91
C ALA A 57 0.67 0.15 17.94
N ILE A 58 1.29 1.19 17.40
CA ILE A 58 2.72 1.40 17.41
C ILE A 58 3.07 2.78 17.99
N THR A 59 4.22 2.87 18.64
CA THR A 59 4.71 4.14 19.21
C THR A 59 6.24 4.15 19.24
N SER A 60 6.83 5.21 18.69
CA SER A 60 8.23 5.60 18.84
C SER A 60 8.31 7.10 19.15
N GLU A 61 9.52 7.66 19.22
CA GLU A 61 9.73 9.10 19.37
C GLU A 61 9.24 9.92 18.17
N THR A 62 9.20 9.31 16.97
CA THR A 62 8.93 10.02 15.70
C THR A 62 7.57 9.71 15.11
N LEU A 63 6.99 8.54 15.40
CA LEU A 63 5.70 8.13 14.86
C LEU A 63 4.91 7.33 15.90
N SER A 64 3.65 7.70 16.06
CA SER A 64 2.66 6.97 16.85
C SER A 64 1.38 6.82 16.06
N GLY A 65 0.76 5.65 16.10
CA GLY A 65 -0.43 5.37 15.32
C GLY A 65 -0.82 3.90 15.37
N GLU A 66 -1.59 3.47 14.38
CA GLU A 66 -2.04 2.08 14.23
C GLU A 66 -1.66 1.54 12.86
N ILE A 67 -0.97 0.40 12.83
CA ILE A 67 -0.78 -0.35 11.59
C ILE A 67 -2.13 -0.94 11.19
N PHE A 68 -2.61 -0.60 10.00
CA PHE A 68 -3.86 -1.13 9.43
C PHE A 68 -3.65 -1.95 8.15
N GLY A 69 -2.41 -1.98 7.64
CA GLY A 69 -2.07 -2.78 6.47
C GLY A 69 -0.58 -2.87 6.23
N THR A 70 -0.22 -3.54 5.16
CA THR A 70 1.16 -3.67 4.66
C THR A 70 1.14 -3.59 3.14
N CYS A 71 2.19 -3.06 2.54
CA CYS A 71 2.48 -3.15 1.12
C CYS A 71 3.93 -3.59 0.91
N ASP A 72 4.40 -3.59 -0.34
CA ASP A 72 5.78 -3.97 -0.67
C ASP A 72 6.85 -3.12 0.01
N TYR A 73 6.50 -1.88 0.38
CA TYR A 73 7.39 -0.93 1.04
C TYR A 73 7.33 -0.99 2.58
N GLY A 74 6.50 -1.85 3.16
CA GLY A 74 6.39 -2.00 4.61
C GLY A 74 4.98 -1.75 5.18
N PRO A 75 4.84 -1.60 6.51
CA PRO A 75 3.55 -1.40 7.15
C PRO A 75 2.99 0.00 6.90
N LEU A 76 1.69 0.05 6.64
CA LEU A 76 0.88 1.26 6.52
C LEU A 76 0.28 1.60 7.88
N VAL A 77 0.48 2.84 8.30
CA VAL A 77 0.15 3.36 9.63
C VAL A 77 -0.82 4.52 9.49
N GLU A 78 -1.93 4.46 10.20
CA GLU A 78 -2.77 5.63 10.49
C GLU A 78 -2.18 6.31 11.73
N ALA A 79 -1.50 7.44 11.51
CA ALA A 79 -0.84 8.20 12.56
C ALA A 79 -1.87 8.90 13.47
N LYS A 80 -1.44 9.29 14.67
CA LYS A 80 -2.31 9.99 15.64
C LYS A 80 -2.89 11.31 15.11
N ASP A 81 -2.23 11.96 14.16
CA ASP A 81 -2.72 13.18 13.51
C ASP A 81 -3.73 12.89 12.37
N GLY A 82 -4.03 11.61 12.11
CA GLY A 82 -4.91 11.14 11.05
C GLY A 82 -4.20 10.81 9.74
N SER A 83 -2.94 11.25 9.56
CA SER A 83 -2.20 11.02 8.33
C SER A 83 -1.85 9.55 8.14
N ILE A 84 -1.79 9.12 6.88
CA ILE A 84 -1.34 7.80 6.49
C ILE A 84 0.14 7.85 6.15
N ARG A 85 0.90 6.96 6.78
CA ARG A 85 2.36 6.82 6.61
C ARG A 85 2.71 5.39 6.23
N VAL A 86 3.83 5.21 5.55
CA VAL A 86 4.49 3.90 5.41
C VAL A 86 5.80 3.92 6.18
N ILE A 87 6.13 2.84 6.89
CA ILE A 87 7.45 2.65 7.51
C ILE A 87 8.32 1.87 6.53
N ALA A 88 9.20 2.57 5.83
CA ALA A 88 9.99 2.06 4.71
C ALA A 88 11.43 1.72 5.13
N ALA A 89 11.62 0.92 6.17
CA ALA A 89 12.95 0.68 6.72
C ALA A 89 13.93 -0.03 5.77
N GLU A 90 13.43 -0.91 4.89
CA GLU A 90 14.25 -1.56 3.86
C GLU A 90 14.32 -0.73 2.56
N ASP A 91 13.50 0.33 2.46
CA ASP A 91 13.34 1.18 1.28
C ASP A 91 13.56 2.66 1.61
N GLU A 92 14.33 2.95 2.66
CA GLU A 92 14.57 4.32 3.13
C GLU A 92 15.27 5.15 2.05
N GLU A 93 16.08 4.52 1.20
CA GLU A 93 16.70 5.16 0.04
C GLU A 93 15.68 5.61 -1.02
N VAL A 94 14.55 4.89 -1.16
CA VAL A 94 13.49 5.22 -2.13
C VAL A 94 12.75 6.49 -1.72
N PHE A 95 12.48 6.65 -0.43
CA PHE A 95 11.70 7.79 0.10
C PHE A 95 12.54 8.87 0.77
N GLY A 96 13.84 8.63 0.94
CA GLY A 96 14.78 9.52 1.64
C GLY A 96 14.58 9.58 3.17
N ALA A 97 13.74 8.73 3.74
CA ALA A 97 13.47 8.66 5.17
C ALA A 97 12.87 7.32 5.60
N LEU A 98 13.08 6.93 6.86
CA LEU A 98 12.45 5.76 7.49
C LEU A 98 10.93 5.71 7.35
N THR A 99 10.27 6.87 7.27
CA THR A 99 8.82 6.96 7.08
C THR A 99 8.48 7.91 5.95
N ALA A 100 7.60 7.49 5.05
CA ALA A 100 7.12 8.33 3.95
C ALA A 100 5.66 8.74 4.16
N PHE A 101 5.31 9.93 3.67
CA PHE A 101 3.92 10.38 3.63
C PHE A 101 3.16 9.64 2.54
N VAL A 102 1.98 9.13 2.87
CA VAL A 102 1.11 8.41 1.92
C VAL A 102 -0.10 9.27 1.59
N ASN A 103 -0.87 9.68 2.59
CA ASN A 103 -2.03 10.54 2.44
C ASN A 103 -2.31 11.33 3.71
N SER A 104 -3.06 12.42 3.58
CA SER A 104 -3.51 13.27 4.68
C SER A 104 -4.50 12.58 5.62
N ASP A 105 -5.29 11.63 5.12
CA ASP A 105 -6.24 10.83 5.89
C ASP A 105 -6.60 9.50 5.18
N LEU A 106 -7.34 8.65 5.89
CA LEU A 106 -7.80 7.35 5.40
C LEU A 106 -8.76 7.43 4.21
N ASP A 107 -9.60 8.47 4.14
CA ASP A 107 -10.55 8.63 3.03
C ASP A 107 -9.81 8.99 1.73
N ASN A 108 -8.77 9.82 1.81
CA ASN A 108 -7.87 10.12 0.69
C ASN A 108 -7.03 8.90 0.29
N PHE A 109 -6.54 8.13 1.26
CA PHE A 109 -5.87 6.86 0.99
C PHE A 109 -6.77 5.88 0.24
N LEU A 110 -8.01 5.70 0.68
CA LEU A 110 -8.98 4.82 0.01
C LEU A 110 -9.17 5.18 -1.46
N ARG A 111 -9.31 6.47 -1.77
CA ARG A 111 -9.46 6.97 -3.14
C ARG A 111 -8.21 6.71 -3.97
N CYS A 112 -7.04 7.10 -3.46
CA CYS A 112 -5.77 6.95 -4.18
C CYS A 112 -5.44 5.48 -4.41
N TYR A 113 -5.62 4.62 -3.39
CA TYR A 113 -5.47 3.18 -3.52
C TYR A 113 -6.41 2.58 -4.56
N SER A 114 -7.70 2.98 -4.53
CA SER A 114 -8.67 2.50 -5.52
C SER A 114 -8.31 2.92 -6.94
N TRP A 115 -7.81 4.15 -7.13
CA TRP A 115 -7.33 4.59 -8.44
C TRP A 115 -6.08 3.85 -8.87
N PHE A 116 -5.14 3.60 -7.96
CA PHE A 116 -3.94 2.82 -8.25
C PHE A 116 -4.31 1.42 -8.76
N ILE A 117 -5.18 0.71 -8.05
CA ILE A 117 -5.68 -0.61 -8.48
C ILE A 117 -6.40 -0.52 -9.83
N ALA A 118 -7.25 0.48 -10.02
CA ALA A 118 -7.93 0.70 -11.30
C ALA A 118 -6.93 0.91 -12.46
N SER A 119 -5.85 1.66 -12.23
CA SER A 119 -4.78 1.88 -13.21
C SER A 119 -4.07 0.57 -13.59
N LEU A 120 -3.88 -0.37 -12.65
CA LEU A 120 -3.31 -1.69 -12.97
C LEU A 120 -4.23 -2.51 -13.88
N PHE A 121 -5.55 -2.45 -13.65
CA PHE A 121 -6.53 -3.09 -14.54
C PHE A 121 -6.59 -2.41 -15.91
N GLU A 122 -6.52 -1.09 -15.95
CA GLU A 122 -6.45 -0.33 -17.21
C GLU A 122 -5.21 -0.72 -18.01
N LEU A 123 -4.05 -0.80 -17.36
CA LEU A 123 -2.80 -1.21 -18.00
C LEU A 123 -2.88 -2.65 -18.55
N ARG A 124 -3.47 -3.58 -17.78
CA ARG A 124 -3.72 -4.95 -18.26
C ARG A 124 -4.63 -5.00 -19.49
N ALA A 125 -5.57 -4.05 -19.63
CA ALA A 125 -6.42 -3.98 -20.80
C ALA A 125 -5.67 -3.50 -22.06
N GLN A 126 -4.47 -2.94 -21.92
CA GLN A 126 -3.58 -2.49 -22.99
C GLN A 126 -2.43 -3.49 -23.24
N PHE A 127 -2.70 -4.80 -23.10
CA PHE A 127 -1.70 -5.87 -23.13
C PHE A 127 -0.87 -5.94 -24.43
N ASP A 128 -1.32 -5.31 -25.50
CA ASP A 128 -0.68 -5.26 -26.82
C ASP A 128 0.17 -4.00 -27.06
N ASP A 129 0.10 -2.99 -26.18
CA ASP A 129 0.85 -1.72 -26.29
C ASP A 129 1.24 -1.14 -24.91
N LEU A 130 1.89 -1.97 -24.09
CA LEU A 130 2.14 -1.66 -22.68
C LEU A 130 3.02 -0.42 -22.44
N GLY A 131 4.03 -0.17 -23.26
CA GLY A 131 4.98 0.92 -23.03
C GLY A 131 4.32 2.31 -23.06
N PRO A 132 3.72 2.73 -24.19
CA PRO A 132 2.98 3.98 -24.28
C PRO A 132 1.78 4.06 -23.33
N ALA A 133 1.10 2.92 -23.08
CA ALA A 133 0.00 2.86 -22.13
C ALA A 133 0.46 3.15 -20.69
N ALA A 134 1.59 2.58 -20.26
CA ALA A 134 2.13 2.75 -18.92
C ALA A 134 2.38 4.23 -18.59
N ILE A 135 3.07 4.96 -19.48
CA ILE A 135 3.37 6.40 -19.31
C ILE A 135 2.07 7.22 -19.18
N ARG A 136 1.08 6.94 -20.05
CA ARG A 136 -0.20 7.67 -20.03
C ARG A 136 -0.98 7.39 -18.74
N ILE A 137 -1.02 6.12 -18.32
CA ILE A 137 -1.78 5.67 -17.15
C ILE A 137 -1.12 6.13 -15.85
N SER A 138 0.22 6.05 -15.75
CA SER A 138 0.96 6.55 -14.58
C SER A 138 0.75 8.05 -14.39
N GLY A 139 0.88 8.84 -15.46
CA GLY A 139 0.65 10.29 -15.44
C GLY A 139 -0.79 10.64 -15.04
N ALA A 140 -1.79 10.00 -15.68
CA ALA A 140 -3.19 10.24 -15.34
C ALA A 140 -3.55 9.82 -13.91
N PHE A 141 -2.89 8.79 -13.38
CA PHE A 141 -3.02 8.39 -11.99
C PHE A 141 -2.45 9.47 -11.05
N LEU A 142 -1.22 9.92 -11.28
CA LEU A 142 -0.57 10.90 -10.43
C LEU A 142 -1.29 12.27 -10.46
N ASP A 143 -1.84 12.68 -11.61
CA ASP A 143 -2.69 13.87 -11.74
C ASP A 143 -3.93 13.80 -10.84
N ARG A 144 -4.56 12.62 -10.71
CA ARG A 144 -5.71 12.42 -9.82
C ARG A 144 -5.29 12.51 -8.35
N VAL A 145 -4.15 11.93 -7.98
CA VAL A 145 -3.60 12.06 -6.62
C VAL A 145 -3.32 13.53 -6.33
N GLN A 146 -2.63 14.23 -7.23
CA GLN A 146 -2.30 15.66 -7.10
C GLN A 146 -3.54 16.55 -6.92
N GLY A 147 -4.64 16.26 -7.62
CA GLY A 147 -5.89 17.00 -7.49
C GLY A 147 -6.66 16.69 -6.20
N GLN A 148 -6.45 15.52 -5.61
CA GLN A 148 -7.16 15.05 -4.41
C GLN A 148 -6.41 15.35 -3.11
N ASP A 149 -5.09 15.14 -3.11
CA ASP A 149 -4.19 15.26 -1.96
C ASP A 149 -2.80 15.69 -2.46
N PRO A 150 -2.56 17.01 -2.62
CA PRO A 150 -1.33 17.54 -3.20
C PRO A 150 -0.04 17.08 -2.52
N GLU A 151 -0.04 16.95 -1.20
CA GLU A 151 1.13 16.49 -0.45
C GLU A 151 1.45 15.02 -0.74
N ALA A 152 0.43 14.23 -1.07
CA ALA A 152 0.55 12.82 -1.40
C ALA A 152 1.16 12.59 -2.80
N ALA A 153 1.19 13.63 -3.65
CA ALA A 153 1.80 13.62 -4.97
C ALA A 153 3.19 14.30 -5.01
N ALA A 154 3.69 14.84 -3.89
CA ALA A 154 4.98 15.50 -3.83
C ALA A 154 6.15 14.51 -3.89
N ASP A 155 7.31 14.96 -4.40
CA ASP A 155 8.54 14.15 -4.41
C ASP A 155 8.87 13.60 -3.02
N GLY A 156 9.19 12.30 -2.94
CA GLY A 156 9.44 11.58 -1.69
C GLY A 156 8.18 11.09 -0.97
N ALA A 157 6.98 11.44 -1.44
CA ALA A 157 5.74 10.79 -1.02
C ALA A 157 5.57 9.42 -1.68
N PHE A 158 4.61 8.65 -1.18
CA PHE A 158 4.37 7.27 -1.59
C PHE A 158 3.88 7.13 -3.03
N TRP A 159 2.91 7.93 -3.47
CA TRP A 159 2.25 7.70 -4.75
C TRP A 159 3.08 8.00 -5.99
N PRO A 160 4.01 8.99 -6.01
CA PRO A 160 4.97 9.13 -7.10
C PRO A 160 5.76 7.85 -7.35
N GLN A 161 6.17 7.15 -6.28
CA GLN A 161 6.85 5.86 -6.42
C GLN A 161 5.93 4.80 -7.03
N MET A 162 4.65 4.76 -6.62
CA MET A 162 3.68 3.84 -7.24
C MET A 162 3.42 4.16 -8.72
N ALA A 163 3.40 5.44 -9.09
CA ALA A 163 3.29 5.87 -10.48
C ALA A 163 4.53 5.47 -11.29
N PHE A 164 5.72 5.63 -10.72
CA PHE A 164 6.98 5.18 -11.31
C PHE A 164 6.98 3.67 -11.58
N LEU A 165 6.49 2.85 -10.63
CA LEU A 165 6.38 1.40 -10.84
C LEU A 165 5.46 1.04 -12.02
N ILE A 166 4.37 1.79 -12.23
CA ILE A 166 3.48 1.63 -13.39
C ILE A 166 4.24 1.98 -14.67
N GLU A 167 4.88 3.15 -14.71
CA GLU A 167 5.59 3.68 -15.88
C GLU A 167 6.70 2.75 -16.37
N GLU A 168 7.51 2.25 -15.44
CA GLU A 168 8.64 1.36 -15.72
C GLU A 168 8.22 -0.12 -15.88
N LEU A 169 6.91 -0.41 -15.89
CA LEU A 169 6.37 -1.77 -15.95
C LEU A 169 6.95 -2.71 -14.86
N GLN A 170 7.28 -2.14 -13.71
CA GLN A 170 7.77 -2.86 -12.53
C GLN A 170 6.63 -3.40 -11.66
N VAL A 171 5.39 -3.05 -11.99
CA VAL A 171 4.19 -3.67 -11.42
C VAL A 171 3.94 -5.07 -11.98
N GLN A 172 3.54 -6.01 -11.12
CA GLN A 172 3.19 -7.35 -11.56
C GLN A 172 1.80 -7.37 -12.23
N ILE A 173 1.77 -7.14 -13.55
CA ILE A 173 0.55 -7.14 -14.36
C ILE A 173 0.31 -8.44 -15.13
N VAL A 174 1.34 -9.27 -15.27
CA VAL A 174 1.29 -10.59 -15.92
C VAL A 174 1.80 -11.67 -14.99
N THR A 175 1.35 -12.91 -15.22
CA THR A 175 1.89 -14.08 -14.52
C THR A 175 3.37 -14.26 -14.89
N PRO A 176 4.31 -14.25 -13.92
CA PRO A 176 5.73 -14.43 -14.20
C PRO A 176 6.02 -15.80 -14.82
N SER A 177 6.97 -15.85 -15.76
CA SER A 177 7.38 -17.10 -16.43
C SER A 177 7.83 -18.20 -15.43
N VAL A 178 8.41 -17.81 -14.29
CA VAL A 178 8.79 -18.74 -13.23
C VAL A 178 7.60 -19.53 -12.66
N GLU A 179 6.38 -18.97 -12.66
CA GLU A 179 5.19 -19.71 -12.22
C GLU A 179 4.82 -20.81 -13.22
N TYR A 180 4.90 -20.52 -14.52
CA TYR A 180 4.74 -21.53 -15.56
C TYR A 180 5.82 -22.61 -15.46
N ALA A 181 7.07 -22.24 -15.18
CA ALA A 181 8.16 -23.19 -14.98
C ALA A 181 7.92 -24.09 -13.76
N ARG A 182 7.53 -23.53 -12.61
CA ARG A 182 7.19 -24.29 -11.39
C ARG A 182 6.04 -25.26 -11.62
N ALA A 183 5.09 -24.90 -12.47
CA ALA A 183 3.97 -25.77 -12.84
C ALA A 183 4.34 -26.84 -13.89
N GLY A 184 5.58 -26.88 -14.39
CA GLY A 184 5.98 -27.76 -15.48
C GLY A 184 5.34 -27.41 -16.83
N ARG A 185 4.90 -26.14 -16.99
CA ARG A 185 4.15 -25.63 -18.16
C ARG A 185 4.93 -24.63 -19.01
N LEU A 186 6.18 -24.35 -18.66
CA LEU A 186 7.09 -23.55 -19.48
C LEU A 186 8.06 -24.50 -20.18
N TRP A 187 7.98 -24.57 -21.51
CA TRP A 187 9.02 -25.18 -22.33
C TRP A 187 9.93 -24.08 -22.86
N LYS A 188 11.23 -24.38 -22.98
CA LYS A 188 12.20 -23.48 -23.57
C LYS A 188 12.46 -23.98 -24.99
N ASP A 189 12.04 -23.19 -25.99
CA ASP A 189 12.41 -23.43 -27.39
C ASP A 189 13.93 -23.25 -27.59
#